data_AF-A0A9X2GIC8-F1
#
_entry.id   AF-A0A9X2GIC8-F1
#
_cell.length_a   1.000
_cell.length_b   1.000
_cell.length_c   1.000
_cell.angle_alpha   90.00
_cell.angle_beta   90.00
_cell.angle_gamma   90.00
#
_symmetry.space_group_name_H-M   'P 1'
#
loop_
_entity.id
_entity.type
_entity.pdbx_description
1 polymer ?
#
loop_
_entity_poly.entity_id
_entity_poly.type
_entity_poly.pdbx_seq_one_letter_code
_entity_poly.pdbx_strand_id
1 'polypeptide(L)' 'MGTFQEAMAILRRGDVSETDLRPQWSVGGHVHGGYLLAVMSRMAGEGPIGQHPYPSSASRR' A
#
# COMPACT_ATOMS: atom_id res chain seq x y z
N MET A 1 16.90 7.43 -8.78
CA MET A 1 15.49 7.56 -8.35
C MET A 1 15.01 6.18 -7.96
N GLY A 2 14.39 6.03 -6.78
CA GLY A 2 13.90 4.72 -6.33
C GLY A 2 12.66 4.26 -7.11
N THR A 3 12.49 2.96 -7.27
CA THR A 3 11.41 2.35 -8.07
C THR A 3 10.06 2.38 -7.33
N PHE A 4 8.97 2.14 -8.06
CA PHE A 4 7.65 1.95 -7.44
C PHE A 4 7.65 0.75 -6.49
N GLN A 5 8.35 -0.33 -6.85
CA GLN A 5 8.48 -1.52 -5.99
C GLN A 5 9.20 -1.20 -4.68
N GLU A 6 10.27 -0.41 -4.73
CA GLU A 6 10.97 0.05 -3.52
C GLU A 6 10.10 0.97 -2.65
N ALA A 7 9.25 1.80 -3.27
CA ALA A 7 8.28 2.64 -2.58
C ALA A 7 7.12 1.86 -1.94
N MET A 8 6.98 0.59 -2.28
CA MET A 8 5.98 -0.34 -1.78
C MET A 8 6.54 -1.33 -0.75
N ALA A 9 7.79 -1.15 -0.32
CA ALA A 9 8.41 -1.98 0.71
C ALA A 9 7.68 -1.80 2.06
N ILE A 10 7.21 -2.89 2.64
CA ILE A 10 6.47 -2.92 3.92
C ILE A 10 7.30 -3.68 4.94
N LEU A 11 7.30 -3.19 6.17
CA LEU A 11 7.85 -3.87 7.34
C LEU A 11 6.68 -4.37 8.20
N ARG A 12 6.64 -5.66 8.52
CA ARG A 12 5.62 -6.22 9.43
C ARG A 12 6.16 -6.29 10.86
N ARG A 13 5.39 -5.77 11.82
CA ARG A 13 5.65 -5.82 13.26
C ARG A 13 4.42 -6.39 13.98
N GLY A 14 4.36 -7.72 14.08
CA GLY A 14 3.20 -8.42 14.65
C GLY A 14 1.95 -8.22 13.80
N ASP A 15 0.95 -7.56 14.37
CA ASP A 15 -0.31 -7.21 13.70
C ASP A 15 -0.28 -5.84 13.01
N VAL A 16 0.82 -5.11 13.14
CA VAL A 16 1.01 -3.78 12.52
C VAL A 16 1.91 -3.91 11.29
N SER A 17 1.58 -3.16 10.24
CA SER A 17 2.43 -2.98 9.06
C SER A 17 2.88 -1.52 8.97
N GLU A 18 4.18 -1.32 8.75
CA GLU A 18 4.84 -0.02 8.65
C GLU A 18 5.40 0.17 7.24
N THR A 19 5.39 1.39 6.73
CA THR A 19 5.97 1.74 5.43
C THR A 19 6.34 3.23 5.40
N ASP A 20 7.40 3.56 4.68
CA ASP A 20 7.78 4.95 4.43
C ASP A 20 7.10 5.46 3.15
N LEU A 21 6.18 6.41 3.29
CA LEU A 21 5.54 7.04 2.13
C LEU A 21 6.52 7.99 1.44
N ARG A 22 6.82 7.64 0.19
CA ARG A 22 7.86 8.26 -0.61
C ARG A 22 7.33 9.57 -1.27
N PRO A 23 7.90 10.76 -0.97
CA PRO A 23 7.38 12.05 -1.46
C PRO A 23 7.34 12.20 -2.99
N GLN A 24 8.15 11.42 -3.73
CA GLN A 24 8.11 11.45 -5.19
C GLN A 24 6.80 10.92 -5.78
N TRP A 25 5.97 10.24 -4.98
CA TRP A 25 4.63 9.78 -5.34
C TRP A 25 3.54 10.70 -4.74
N SER A 26 3.90 11.94 -4.41
CA SER A 26 2.95 12.96 -3.95
C SER A 26 2.57 13.90 -5.10
N VAL A 27 1.32 14.37 -5.08
CA VAL A 27 0.77 15.39 -5.98
C VAL A 27 0.29 16.58 -5.13
N GLY A 28 0.82 17.77 -5.39
CA GLY A 28 0.44 18.99 -4.66
C GLY A 28 0.71 18.89 -3.15
N GLY A 29 1.80 18.23 -2.74
CA GLY A 29 2.15 18.04 -1.33
C GLY A 29 1.39 16.91 -0.61
N HIS A 30 0.47 16.23 -1.31
CA HIS A 30 -0.34 15.14 -0.76
C HIS A 30 0.06 13.82 -1.40
N VAL A 31 0.09 12.74 -0.62
CA VAL A 31 0.36 11.40 -1.17
C VAL A 31 -0.68 11.06 -2.24
N HIS A 32 -0.24 10.61 -3.41
CA HIS A 32 -1.15 10.25 -4.49
C HIS A 32 -2.07 9.11 -4.05
N GLY A 33 -3.38 9.29 -4.18
CA GLY A 33 -4.37 8.33 -3.67
C GLY A 33 -4.20 6.91 -4.24
N GLY A 34 -3.83 6.79 -5.51
CA GLY A 34 -3.55 5.48 -6.12
C GLY A 34 -2.29 4.80 -5.56
N TYR A 35 -1.30 5.58 -5.13
CA TYR A 35 -0.10 5.02 -4.48
C TYR A 35 -0.44 4.53 -3.07
N LEU A 36 -1.16 5.35 -2.29
CA LEU A 36 -1.63 4.94 -0.97
C LEU A 36 -2.50 3.68 -1.04
N LEU A 37 -3.42 3.60 -2.00
CA LEU A 37 -4.28 2.43 -2.18
C LEU A 37 -3.48 1.17 -2.54
N ALA A 38 -2.46 1.31 -3.39
CA ALA A 38 -1.58 0.19 -3.73
C ALA A 38 -0.83 -0.33 -2.48
N VAL A 39 -0.28 0.57 -1.68
CA VAL A 39 0.41 0.25 -0.41
C VAL A 39 -0.53 -0.51 0.53
N MET A 40 -1.75 0.00 0.74
CA MET A 40 -2.75 -0.62 1.61
C MET A 40 -3.17 -2.01 1.10
N SER A 41 -3.34 -2.15 -0.22
CA SER A 41 -3.68 -3.44 -0.84
C SER A 41 -2.58 -4.48 -0.62
N ARG A 42 -1.31 -4.05 -0.70
CA ARG A 42 -0.17 -4.91 -0.41
C ARG A 42 -0.12 -5.32 1.06
N MET A 43 -0.35 -4.39 2.00
CA MET A 43 -0.41 -4.69 3.44
C MET A 43 -1.51 -5.70 3.77
N ALA A 44 -2.69 -5.55 3.17
CA ALA A 44 -3.80 -6.50 3.32
C ALA A 44 -3.44 -7.88 2.74
N GLY A 45 -2.73 -7.92 1.60
CA GLY A 45 -2.28 -9.16 0.98
C GLY A 45 -1.25 -9.96 1.80
N GLU A 46 -0.45 -9.29 2.66
CA GLU A 46 0.54 -9.94 3.54
C GLU A 46 -0.03 -10.38 4.91
N GLY A 47 -1.36 -10.35 5.09
CA GLY A 47 -2.04 -10.89 6.27
C GLY A 47 -2.08 -12.43 6.34
N PRO A 48 -2.47 -13.02 7.49
CA PRO A 48 -2.62 -14.47 7.61
C PRO A 48 -3.59 -15.02 6.55
N ILE A 49 -3.14 -16.04 5.82
CA ILE A 49 -3.93 -16.72 4.78
C ILE A 49 -5.23 -17.25 5.42
N GLY A 50 -6.38 -16.71 5.00
CA GLY A 50 -7.70 -17.20 5.40
C GLY A 50 -8.67 -16.19 6.05
N GLN A 51 -8.26 -14.93 6.27
CA GLN A 51 -9.10 -13.91 6.96
C GLN A 51 -9.47 -12.67 6.13
N HIS A 52 -9.36 -12.69 4.79
CA HIS A 52 -9.75 -11.54 3.96
C HIS A 52 -11.03 -11.82 3.15
N PRO A 53 -12.18 -11.18 3.48
CA PRO A 53 -13.27 -11.07 2.53
C PRO A 53 -12.87 -10.08 1.44
N TYR A 54 -12.30 -10.60 0.34
CA TYR A 54 -12.13 -9.94 -0.97
C TYR A 54 -11.19 -8.71 -1.01
N PRO A 55 -9.91 -8.86 -1.39
CA PRO A 55 -8.92 -7.77 -1.34
C PRO A 55 -9.09 -6.66 -2.40
N SER A 56 -9.97 -6.80 -3.38
CA SER A 56 -9.94 -5.89 -4.54
C SER A 56 -11.24 -5.84 -5.36
N SER A 57 -12.32 -5.30 -4.77
CA SER A 57 -13.39 -4.72 -5.57
C SER A 57 -13.27 -3.19 -5.56
N ALA A 58 -12.50 -2.64 -6.50
CA ALA A 58 -12.54 -1.22 -6.83
C ALA A 58 -13.27 -1.05 -8.17
N SER A 59 -14.50 -0.54 -8.13
CA SER A 59 -15.28 -0.19 -9.31
C SER A 59 -14.80 1.16 -9.86
N ARG A 60 -14.32 1.20 -11.10
CA ARG A 60 -14.19 2.44 -11.89
C ARG A 60 -15.47 2.59 -12.71
N ARG A 61 -16.20 3.67 -12.50
CA ARG A 61 -17.32 4.08 -13.36
C ARG A 61 -16.83 5.08 -14.40
#